data_AF-A0A954A2I0-F1
#
_entry.id   AF-A0A954A2I0-F1
#
_cell.length_a   1.000
_cell.length_b   1.000
_cell.length_c   1.000
_cell.angle_alpha   90.00
_cell.angle_beta   90.00
_cell.angle_gamma   90.00
#
_symmetry.space_group_name_H-M   'P 1'
#
loop_
_entity.id
_entity.type
_entity.pdbx_description
1 polymer ?
#
loop_
_entity_poly.entity_id
_entity_poly.type
_entity_poly.pdbx_seq_one_letter_code
_entity_poly.pdbx_strand_id
1 'polypeptide(L)'
;ARGRSDDRNVVIVPEVQAGRTTGLTLLHVEFREHITAAAMRGVLSGYRNRYSALKDLVSETEPLFDEERLAAFSVAELLTTPVHMLADRWRAQ
;
A
#
# COMPACT_ATOMS: atom_id res chain seq x y z
N ALA A 1 -8.46 -5.55 3.36
CA ALA A 1 -9.69 -6.34 3.54
C ALA A 1 -10.70 -5.89 2.51
N ARG A 2 -11.49 -6.80 1.94
CA ARG A 2 -12.53 -6.49 0.94
C ARG A 2 -13.92 -6.69 1.53
N GLY A 3 -14.88 -5.83 1.15
CA GLY A 3 -16.27 -5.92 1.52
C GLY A 3 -16.91 -7.15 0.88
N ARG A 4 -17.61 -7.98 1.64
CA ARG A 4 -18.22 -9.21 1.11
C ARG A 4 -19.36 -8.92 0.12
N SER A 5 -20.04 -7.78 0.28
CA SER A 5 -21.21 -7.41 -0.52
C SER A 5 -20.88 -6.78 -1.87
N ASP A 6 -19.72 -6.13 -1.99
CA ASP A 6 -19.35 -5.30 -3.15
C ASP A 6 -17.89 -5.44 -3.60
N ASP A 7 -17.12 -6.33 -2.97
CA ASP A 7 -15.68 -6.59 -3.21
C ASP A 7 -14.76 -5.35 -3.09
N ARG A 8 -15.26 -4.24 -2.55
CA ARG A 8 -14.48 -2.99 -2.42
C ARG A 8 -13.52 -3.02 -1.24
N ASN A 9 -12.44 -2.25 -1.31
CA ASN A 9 -11.52 -2.13 -0.18
C ASN A 9 -12.23 -1.47 1.01
N VAL A 10 -11.99 -1.97 2.22
CA VAL A 10 -12.57 -1.40 3.45
C VAL A 10 -11.50 -0.64 4.21
N VAL A 11 -11.78 0.64 4.51
CA VAL A 11 -10.99 1.47 5.42
C VAL A 11 -11.76 1.60 6.74
N ILE A 12 -11.10 1.27 7.84
CA ILE A 12 -11.64 1.44 9.20
C ILE A 12 -11.08 2.74 9.74
N VAL A 13 -11.97 3.70 10.03
CA VAL A 13 -11.63 4.99 10.61
C VAL A 13 -12.09 5.03 12.06
N PRO A 14 -11.18 5.07 13.04
CA PRO A 14 -11.55 5.27 14.43
C PRO A 14 -12.09 6.68 14.64
N GLU A 15 -13.26 6.78 15.26
CA GLU A 15 -13.78 8.04 15.78
C GLU A 15 -13.21 8.25 17.18
N VAL A 16 -12.52 9.37 17.38
CA VAL A 16 -11.76 9.61 18.62
C VAL A 16 -12.32 10.83 19.33
N GLN A 17 -12.68 10.65 20.60
CA GLN A 17 -13.02 11.74 21.52
C GLN A 17 -12.10 11.66 22.74
N ALA A 18 -11.42 12.77 23.06
CA ALA A 18 -10.48 12.85 24.19
C ALA A 18 -9.45 11.69 24.23
N GLY A 19 -8.90 11.32 23.07
CA GLY A 19 -7.89 10.24 22.95
C GLY A 19 -8.44 8.81 23.07
N ARG A 20 -9.77 8.64 23.20
CA ARG A 20 -10.43 7.34 23.25
C ARG A 20 -11.23 7.10 21.98
N THR A 21 -11.10 5.90 21.40
CA THR A 21 -11.97 5.47 20.30
C THR A 21 -13.39 5.29 20.83
N THR A 22 -14.33 6.10 20.34
CA THR A 22 -15.75 6.06 20.72
C THR A 22 -16.60 5.34 19.68
N GLY A 23 -16.10 5.20 18.46
CA GLY A 23 -16.80 4.56 17.35
C GLY A 23 -15.83 4.10 16.27
N LEU A 24 -16.34 3.28 15.36
CA LEU A 24 -15.64 2.89 14.14
C LEU A 24 -16.54 3.21 12.95
N THR A 25 -16.07 4.06 12.07
CA THR A 25 -16.69 4.25 10.75
C THR A 25 -16.01 3.31 9.75
N LEU A 26 -16.81 2.50 9.05
CA LEU A 26 -16.33 1.64 7.97
C LEU A 26 -16.67 2.27 6.63
N LEU A 27 -15.64 2.47 5.80
CA LEU A 27 -15.79 3.05 4.47
C LEU A 27 -15.45 2.00 3.42
N HIS A 28 -16.38 1.76 2.50
CA HIS A 28 -16.09 1.03 1.27
C HIS A 28 -15.53 2.02 0.25
N VAL A 29 -14.28 1.78 -0.17
CA VAL A 29 -13.55 2.69 -1.05
C VAL A 29 -13.11 2.00 -2.33
N GLU A 30 -13.11 2.79 -3.39
CA GLU A 30 -12.53 2.43 -4.67
C GLU A 30 -11.30 3.30 -4.87
N PHE A 31 -10.12 2.68 -4.83
CA PHE A 31 -8.88 3.39 -5.13
C PHE A 31 -8.77 3.60 -6.64
N ARG A 32 -8.02 4.61 -7.06
CA ARG A 32 -7.53 4.60 -8.44
C ARG A 32 -6.69 3.35 -8.64
N GLU A 33 -6.91 2.68 -9.76
CA GLU A 33 -6.19 1.44 -10.05
C GLU A 33 -4.68 1.71 -10.08
N HIS A 34 -4.24 2.67 -10.89
CA HIS A 34 -2.83 3.08 -10.98
C HIS A 34 -2.67 4.59 -10.79
N ILE A 35 -1.52 4.99 -10.27
CA ILE A 35 -1.05 6.38 -10.17
C ILE A 35 0.43 6.44 -10.56
N THR A 36 0.98 7.63 -10.74
CA THR A 36 2.40 7.79 -11.10
C THR A 36 3.32 7.20 -10.03
N ALA A 37 4.50 6.73 -10.44
CA ALA A 37 5.51 6.19 -9.51
C ALA A 37 5.86 7.20 -8.41
N ALA A 38 6.03 8.47 -8.76
CA ALA A 38 6.26 9.55 -7.81
C ALA A 38 5.12 9.70 -6.78
N ALA A 39 3.86 9.64 -7.22
CA ALA A 39 2.71 9.71 -6.31
C ALA A 39 2.64 8.46 -5.41
N MET A 40 2.92 7.28 -5.98
CA MET A 40 2.94 6.02 -5.24
C MET A 40 4.03 5.99 -4.17
N ARG A 41 5.24 6.48 -4.49
CA ARG A 41 6.32 6.67 -3.52
C ARG A 41 5.88 7.59 -2.37
N GLY A 42 5.19 8.68 -2.67
CA GLY A 42 4.65 9.60 -1.65
C GLY A 42 3.68 8.88 -0.71
N VAL A 43 2.73 8.12 -1.25
CA VAL A 43 1.76 7.32 -0.48
C VAL A 43 2.49 6.31 0.43
N LEU A 44 3.42 5.53 -0.11
CA LEU A 44 4.13 4.49 0.65
C LEU A 44 5.09 5.06 1.70
N SER A 45 5.63 6.25 1.48
CA SER A 45 6.47 6.95 2.46
C SER A 45 5.63 7.39 3.67
N GLY A 46 4.43 7.92 3.44
CA GLY A 46 3.49 8.31 4.50
C GLY A 46 2.79 7.11 5.18
N TYR A 47 2.73 5.96 4.51
CA TYR A 47 2.02 4.79 5.00
C TYR A 47 2.96 3.77 5.65
N ARG A 48 3.07 3.81 6.98
CA ARG A 48 3.81 2.83 7.81
C ARG A 48 5.28 2.61 7.36
N ASN A 49 5.96 3.65 6.88
CA ASN A 49 7.33 3.59 6.35
C ASN A 49 7.56 2.47 5.31
N ARG A 50 6.52 2.16 4.56
CA ARG A 50 6.48 0.96 3.71
C ARG A 50 7.37 1.09 2.47
N TYR A 51 7.60 2.32 2.01
CA TYR A 51 8.55 2.59 0.94
C TYR A 51 9.97 2.14 1.31
N SER A 52 10.47 2.54 2.48
CA SER A 52 11.81 2.14 2.95
C SER A 52 11.92 0.63 3.05
N ALA A 53 10.95 0.00 3.72
CA ALA A 53 10.95 -1.46 3.89
C ALA A 53 10.96 -2.22 2.55
N LEU A 54 10.24 -1.72 1.53
CA LEU A 54 10.24 -2.33 0.21
C LEU A 54 11.59 -2.15 -0.48
N LYS A 55 12.13 -0.92 -0.47
CA LYS A 55 13.42 -0.63 -1.08
C LYS A 55 14.53 -1.47 -0.46
N ASP A 56 14.56 -1.56 0.86
CA ASP A 56 15.56 -2.33 1.60
C ASP A 56 15.52 -3.82 1.18
N LEU A 57 14.33 -4.44 1.19
CA LEU A 57 14.17 -5.84 0.79
C LEU A 57 14.51 -6.11 -0.69
N VAL A 58 14.22 -5.17 -1.59
CA VAL A 58 14.61 -5.32 -3.00
C VAL A 58 16.11 -5.19 -3.15
N SER A 59 16.73 -4.21 -2.50
CA SER A 59 18.17 -3.97 -2.55
C SER A 59 19.01 -5.08 -1.91
N GLU A 60 18.42 -5.96 -1.11
CA GLU A 60 19.09 -7.19 -0.64
C GLU A 60 19.39 -8.18 -1.78
N THR A 61 18.58 -8.19 -2.86
CA THR A 61 18.73 -9.15 -3.96
C THR A 61 18.96 -8.53 -5.32
N GLU A 62 18.53 -7.30 -5.53
CA GLU A 62 18.64 -6.59 -6.80
C GLU A 62 19.62 -5.42 -6.69
N PRO A 63 20.50 -5.20 -7.69
CA PRO A 63 21.50 -4.14 -7.65
C PRO A 63 20.88 -2.74 -7.77
N LEU A 64 19.66 -2.63 -8.30
CA LEU A 64 18.96 -1.37 -8.52
C LEU A 64 17.50 -1.48 -8.08
N PHE A 65 17.03 -0.44 -7.39
CA PHE A 65 15.62 -0.25 -7.12
C PHE A 65 15.02 0.66 -8.20
N ASP A 66 14.45 0.07 -9.24
CA ASP A 66 13.71 0.82 -10.26
C ASP A 66 12.38 1.33 -9.66
N GLU A 67 12.36 2.62 -9.32
CA GLU A 67 11.18 3.29 -8.73
C GLU A 67 10.01 3.36 -9.71
N GLU A 68 10.25 3.40 -11.02
CA GLU A 68 9.17 3.50 -12.02
C GLU A 68 8.25 2.28 -11.99
N ARG A 69 8.76 1.13 -11.53
CA ARG A 69 7.98 -0.10 -11.36
C ARG A 69 6.84 0.06 -10.35
N LEU A 70 6.90 1.04 -9.45
CA LEU A 70 5.80 1.34 -8.54
C LEU A 70 4.49 1.68 -9.27
N ALA A 71 4.58 2.24 -10.48
CA ALA A 71 3.41 2.57 -11.30
C ALA A 71 2.71 1.34 -11.91
N ALA A 72 3.39 0.18 -11.95
CA ALA A 72 2.84 -1.06 -12.51
C ALA A 72 1.97 -1.84 -11.51
N PHE A 73 1.98 -1.47 -10.23
CA PHE A 73 1.16 -2.10 -9.21
C PHE A 73 -0.12 -1.30 -8.98
N SER A 74 -1.20 -2.00 -8.65
CA SER A 74 -2.39 -1.31 -8.20
C SER A 74 -2.17 -0.67 -6.83
N VAL A 75 -2.83 0.47 -6.57
CA VAL A 75 -2.75 1.14 -5.26
C VAL A 75 -3.16 0.18 -4.13
N ALA A 76 -4.21 -0.60 -4.35
CA ALA A 76 -4.70 -1.56 -3.36
C ALA A 76 -3.66 -2.66 -3.06
N GLU A 77 -3.04 -3.22 -4.10
CA GLU A 77 -1.98 -4.21 -3.96
C GLU A 77 -0.79 -3.65 -3.17
N LEU A 78 -0.30 -2.47 -3.56
CA LEU A 78 0.84 -1.85 -2.90
C LEU A 78 0.58 -1.53 -1.42
N LEU A 79 -0.65 -1.23 -1.02
CA LEU A 79 -0.99 -0.92 0.37
C LEU A 79 -1.26 -2.16 1.24
N THR A 80 -1.70 -3.28 0.64
CA THR A 80 -2.25 -4.42 1.40
C THR A 80 -1.44 -5.70 1.31
N THR A 81 -0.67 -5.91 0.25
CA THR A 81 0.18 -7.10 0.10
C THR A 81 1.33 -7.09 1.11
N PRO A 82 1.83 -8.22 1.61
CA PRO A 82 3.06 -8.21 2.42
C PRO A 82 4.27 -7.67 1.63
N VAL A 83 5.16 -6.90 2.27
CA VAL A 83 6.28 -6.23 1.56
C VAL A 83 7.22 -7.24 0.90
N HIS A 84 7.50 -8.38 1.53
CA HIS A 84 8.37 -9.42 0.95
C HIS A 84 7.80 -9.98 -0.38
N MET A 85 6.49 -10.19 -0.47
CA MET A 85 5.85 -10.66 -1.71
C MET A 85 5.90 -9.61 -2.82
N LEU A 86 5.86 -8.32 -2.46
CA LEU A 86 6.08 -7.24 -3.43
C LEU A 86 7.52 -7.22 -3.91
N ALA A 87 8.49 -7.40 -3.00
CA ALA A 87 9.91 -7.42 -3.34
C ALA A 87 10.25 -8.57 -4.29
N ASP A 88 9.64 -9.75 -4.13
CA ASP A 88 9.84 -10.89 -5.03
C ASP A 88 9.45 -10.57 -6.48
N ARG A 89 8.50 -9.64 -6.69
CA ARG A 89 8.13 -9.22 -8.05
C ARG A 89 9.20 -8.37 -8.72
N TRP A 90 10.12 -7.77 -7.96
CA TRP A 90 11.28 -7.12 -8.57
C TRP A 90 12.20 -8.12 -9.28
N ARG A 91 12.26 -9.37 -8.81
CA ARG A 91 13.12 -10.43 -9.36
C ARG A 91 12.59 -11.08 -10.66
N ALA A 92 11.31 -10.90 -10.97
CA ALA A 92 10.61 -11.76 -11.93
C ALA A 92 10.84 -11.43 -13.42
N GLN A 93 11.95 -10.77 -13.80
CA GLN A 93 12.33 -10.53 -15.21
C GLN A 93 13.84 -10.57 -15.41
#